data_AF-A0A4R4SRR4-F1
#
_entry.id   AF-A0A4R4SRR4-F1
#
_cell.length_a   1.000
_cell.length_b   1.000
_cell.length_c   1.000
_cell.angle_alpha   90.00
_cell.angle_beta   90.00
_cell.angle_gamma   90.00
#
_symmetry.space_group_name_H-M   'P 1'
#
loop_
_entity.id
_entity.type
_entity.pdbx_description
1 polymer ?
#
loop_
_entity_poly.entity_id
_entity_poly.type
_entity_poly.pdbx_seq_one_letter_code
_entity_poly.pdbx_strand_id
1 'polypeptide(L)'
;MTADDKPFLQIVRGDPGPAEIAALVAVLTARARAAAAARDGGGAAAGGARPSRWSDRSRLVRATLADDLRPRGAGAWRASALPH
;
A
#
# COMPACT_ATOMS: atom_id res chain seq x y z
N MET A 1 -3.76 27.79 18.57
CA MET A 1 -3.85 26.50 17.85
C MET A 1 -2.98 26.61 16.62
N THR A 2 -1.71 26.21 16.76
CA THR A 2 -0.75 26.08 15.64
C THR A 2 -1.15 24.92 14.75
N ALA A 3 -0.71 24.90 13.50
CA ALA A 3 -1.10 23.95 12.45
C ALA A 3 -0.72 22.46 12.71
N ASP A 4 -0.24 22.11 13.91
CA ASP A 4 0.30 20.78 14.28
C ASP A 4 -0.73 19.78 14.82
N ASP A 5 -2.00 20.17 14.98
CA ASP A 5 -3.02 19.33 15.66
C ASP A 5 -3.78 18.36 14.72
N LYS A 6 -3.23 18.04 13.54
CA LYS A 6 -3.86 17.07 12.64
C LYS A 6 -3.38 15.65 12.95
N PRO A 7 -4.29 14.71 13.25
CA PRO A 7 -3.90 13.34 13.58
C PRO A 7 -3.17 12.71 12.38
N PHE A 8 -2.03 12.07 12.66
CA PHE A 8 -1.24 11.35 11.66
C PHE A 8 -2.07 10.24 10.98
N LEU A 9 -3.03 9.66 11.69
CA LEU A 9 -4.01 8.71 11.16
C LEU A 9 -5.38 8.96 11.81
N GLN A 10 -6.41 9.17 11.00
CA GLN A 10 -7.80 9.28 11.45
C GLN A 10 -8.58 8.03 11.03
N ILE A 11 -9.07 7.27 12.02
CA ILE A 11 -9.95 6.12 11.77
C ILE A 11 -11.40 6.60 11.83
N VAL A 12 -12.06 6.64 10.69
CA VAL A 12 -13.50 6.93 10.61
C VAL A 12 -14.25 5.61 10.73
N ARG A 13 -15.02 5.44 11.81
CA ARG A 13 -15.92 4.29 11.99
C ARG A 13 -17.32 4.71 11.56
N GLY A 14 -17.69 4.38 10.33
CA GLY A 14 -19.06 4.48 9.83
C GLY A 14 -19.75 3.12 9.85
N ASP A 15 -21.09 3.13 9.84
CA ASP A 15 -21.94 1.95 9.62
C ASP A 15 -22.71 2.15 8.29
N PRO A 16 -22.06 1.89 7.13
CA PRO A 16 -22.66 2.18 5.84
C PRO A 16 -23.81 1.21 5.54
N GLY A 17 -24.88 1.74 4.94
CA GLY A 17 -26.03 0.94 4.55
C GLY A 17 -25.73 0.03 3.34
N PRO A 18 -26.57 -0.99 3.08
CA PRO A 18 -26.37 -1.91 1.95
C PRO A 18 -26.27 -1.21 0.60
N ALA A 19 -27.06 -0.15 0.37
CA ALA A 19 -27.03 0.62 -0.87
C ALA A 19 -25.70 1.37 -1.08
N GLU A 20 -25.12 1.91 0.00
CA GLU A 20 -23.85 2.62 -0.03
C GLU A 20 -22.70 1.65 -0.28
N ILE A 21 -22.72 0.48 0.37
CA ILE A 21 -21.77 -0.61 0.11
C ILE A 21 -21.84 -1.03 -1.36
N ALA A 22 -23.04 -1.23 -1.90
CA ALA A 22 -23.23 -1.59 -3.31
C ALA A 22 -22.67 -0.52 -4.25
N ALA A 23 -22.90 0.76 -3.97
CA ALA A 23 -22.35 1.88 -4.74
C ALA A 23 -20.82 1.88 -4.71
N LEU A 24 -20.20 1.69 -3.54
CA LEU A 24 -18.74 1.61 -3.39
C LEU A 24 -18.15 0.44 -4.18
N VAL A 25 -18.77 -0.74 -4.10
CA VAL A 25 -18.33 -1.93 -4.85
C VAL A 25 -18.45 -1.71 -6.36
N ALA A 26 -19.54 -1.10 -6.82
CA ALA A 26 -19.74 -0.77 -8.23
C ALA A 26 -18.64 0.15 -8.76
N VAL A 27 -18.32 1.22 -8.03
CA VAL A 27 -17.23 2.14 -8.41
C VAL A 27 -15.87 1.43 -8.40
N LEU A 28 -15.57 0.67 -7.34
CA LEU A 28 -14.29 -0.02 -7.21
C LEU A 28 -14.07 -1.03 -8.34
N THR A 29 -15.09 -1.82 -8.66
CA THR A 29 -15.04 -2.81 -9.75
C THR A 29 -14.90 -2.15 -11.12
N ALA A 30 -15.60 -1.05 -11.37
CA ALA A 30 -15.43 -0.27 -12.61
C ALA A 30 -13.98 0.25 -12.76
N ARG A 31 -13.40 0.81 -11.70
CA ARG A 31 -12.00 1.27 -11.73
C ARG A 31 -11.01 0.12 -11.91
N ALA A 32 -11.24 -1.03 -11.26
CA ALA A 32 -10.39 -2.20 -11.41
C ALA A 32 -10.40 -2.73 -12.85
N ARG A 33 -11.57 -2.80 -13.49
CA ARG A 33 -11.72 -3.19 -14.89
C ARG A 33 -11.04 -2.21 -15.84
N ALA A 34 -11.22 -0.90 -15.63
CA ALA A 34 -10.53 0.12 -16.43
C ALA A 34 -9.00 -0.01 -16.31
N ALA A 35 -8.48 -0.26 -15.11
CA ALA A 35 -7.06 -0.49 -14.89
C ALA A 35 -6.57 -1.79 -15.55
N ALA A 36 -7.38 -2.85 -15.58
CA ALA A 36 -7.06 -4.08 -16.29
C ALA A 36 -7.00 -3.85 -17.82
N ALA A 37 -8.03 -3.24 -18.40
CA ALA A 37 -8.07 -2.90 -19.82
C ALA A 37 -6.90 -1.99 -20.24
N ALA A 38 -6.50 -1.05 -19.40
CA ALA A 38 -5.32 -0.20 -19.66
C ALA A 38 -4.00 -1.00 -19.70
N ARG A 39 -3.90 -2.13 -18.98
CA ARG A 39 -2.73 -3.03 -19.07
C ARG A 39 -2.77 -3.87 -20.33
N ASP A 40 -3.96 -4.30 -20.74
CA ASP A 40 -4.14 -5.18 -21.90
C ASP A 40 -3.98 -4.43 -23.24
N GLY A 41 -4.30 -3.13 -23.29
CA GLY A 41 -4.20 -2.30 -24.50
C GLY A 41 -2.82 -1.69 -24.79
N GLY A 42 -1.83 -1.86 -23.90
CA GLY A 42 -0.52 -1.22 -23.98
C GLY A 42 0.58 -2.17 -24.46
N GLY A 43 0.74 -2.28 -25.78
CA GLY A 43 1.90 -2.96 -26.38
C GLY A 43 3.23 -2.39 -25.89
N ALA A 44 4.05 -3.23 -25.25
CA ALA A 44 5.52 -3.26 -25.29
C ALA A 44 6.34 -1.94 -25.19
N ALA A 45 5.89 -0.90 -24.49
CA ALA A 45 6.72 0.27 -24.18
C ALA A 45 7.01 0.38 -22.67
N ALA A 46 8.11 -0.28 -22.28
CA ALA A 46 9.00 0.03 -21.13
C ALA A 46 8.38 0.76 -19.92
N GLY A 47 7.69 0.00 -19.07
CA GLY A 47 7.28 0.48 -17.76
C GLY A 47 6.34 -0.48 -17.04
N GLY A 48 6.67 -1.78 -17.03
CA GLY A 48 5.86 -2.80 -16.35
C GLY A 48 5.48 -2.30 -14.96
N ALA A 49 4.17 -2.21 -14.70
CA ALA A 49 3.62 -1.66 -13.46
C ALA A 49 4.41 -2.22 -12.29
N ARG A 50 5.19 -1.35 -11.63
CA ARG A 50 6.11 -1.77 -10.57
C ARG A 50 5.28 -2.56 -9.56
N PRO A 51 5.59 -3.85 -9.31
CA PRO A 51 4.78 -4.66 -8.43
C PRO A 51 4.65 -3.93 -7.10
N SER A 52 3.43 -3.85 -6.59
CA SER A 52 3.17 -3.22 -5.30
C SER A 52 4.11 -3.83 -4.28
N ARG A 53 4.80 -3.00 -3.50
CA ARG A 53 5.69 -3.50 -2.43
C ARG A 53 4.95 -4.32 -1.38
N TRP A 54 3.62 -4.26 -1.35
CA TRP A 54 2.80 -5.14 -0.52
C TRP A 54 2.64 -6.55 -1.07
N SER A 55 2.69 -6.72 -2.40
CA SER A 55 2.55 -8.00 -3.08
C SER A 55 3.90 -8.62 -3.46
N ASP A 56 5.00 -8.11 -2.91
CA ASP A 56 6.34 -8.60 -3.21
C ASP A 56 6.51 -10.03 -2.67
N ARG A 57 6.73 -10.98 -3.59
CA ARG A 57 6.93 -12.41 -3.28
C ARG A 57 8.18 -12.64 -2.43
N SER A 58 9.14 -11.72 -2.45
CA SER A 58 10.32 -11.74 -1.56
C SER A 58 9.93 -11.72 -0.07
N ARG A 59 8.73 -11.25 0.28
CA ARG A 59 8.19 -11.28 1.65
C ARG A 59 7.60 -12.62 2.07
N LEU A 60 7.31 -13.52 1.13
CA LEU A 60 6.83 -14.89 1.43
C LEU A 60 7.98 -15.83 1.80
N VAL A 61 9.22 -15.45 1.45
CA VAL A 61 10.43 -16.12 1.89
C VAL A 61 11.09 -15.28 2.95
N ARG A 62 11.72 -15.93 3.94
CA ARG A 62 12.48 -15.20 4.95
C ARG A 62 13.70 -14.61 4.23
N ALA A 63 13.67 -13.31 3.92
CA ALA A 63 14.81 -12.63 3.34
C ALA A 63 16.03 -12.88 4.24
N THR A 64 17.13 -13.33 3.64
CA THR A 64 18.40 -13.42 4.36
C THR A 64 18.73 -12.01 4.84
N LEU A 65 18.87 -11.84 6.16
CA LEU A 65 19.13 -10.55 6.84
C LEU A 65 20.24 -9.71 6.19
N ALA A 66 21.11 -10.33 5.38
CA ALA A 66 22.28 -9.72 4.75
C ALA A 66 21.97 -8.59 3.74
N ASP A 67 20.86 -8.61 3.00
CA ASP A 67 20.60 -7.60 1.94
C ASP A 67 19.83 -6.34 2.41
N ASP A 68 19.24 -6.39 3.61
CA ASP A 68 18.28 -5.37 4.09
C ASP A 68 18.60 -4.79 5.47
N LEU A 69 19.77 -5.10 6.06
CA LEU A 69 20.19 -4.59 7.38
C LEU A 69 20.52 -3.10 7.42
N ARG A 70 20.34 -2.35 6.33
CA ARG A 70 20.58 -0.90 6.35
C ARG A 70 19.25 -0.18 6.59
N PRO A 71 19.08 0.54 7.71
CA PRO A 71 17.86 1.25 8.01
C PRO A 71 17.61 2.32 6.93
N ARG A 72 16.58 2.14 6.10
CA ARG A 72 16.25 3.09 5.04
C ARG A 72 15.14 4.04 5.53
N GLY A 73 15.52 5.21 6.03
CA GLY A 73 14.62 6.34 6.25
C GLY A 73 14.70 6.99 7.63
N ALA A 74 14.17 8.21 7.74
CA ALA A 74 14.13 9.01 8.98
C ALA A 74 13.07 8.48 9.97
N GLY A 75 13.28 7.27 10.46
CA GLY A 75 12.69 6.72 11.70
C GLY A 75 13.29 5.36 12.08
N ALA A 76 14.00 4.73 11.13
CA ALA A 76 14.45 3.34 11.17
C ALA A 76 15.48 2.98 12.28
N TRP A 77 15.77 3.92 13.18
CA TRP A 77 16.97 4.06 14.01
C TRP A 77 16.74 3.83 15.52
N ARG A 78 15.52 3.47 15.96
CA ARG A 78 15.23 3.29 17.39
C ARG A 78 15.05 1.84 17.88
N ALA A 79 14.97 0.84 16.99
CA ALA A 79 14.58 -0.53 17.37
C ALA A 79 15.40 -1.67 16.74
N SER A 80 16.65 -1.43 16.31
CA SER A 80 17.54 -2.59 16.15
C SER A 80 18.00 -3.18 17.49
N ALA A 81 17.69 -2.50 18.61
CA ALA A 81 18.04 -2.93 19.94
C ALA A 81 17.20 -4.14 20.37
N LEU A 82 17.84 -5.31 20.26
CA LEU A 82 17.61 -6.55 21.03
C LEU A 82 17.41 -6.26 22.53
N PRO A 83 16.83 -7.19 23.32
CA PRO A 83 16.43 -6.89 24.69
C PRO A 83 17.63 -6.57 25.58
N HIS A 84 17.52 -5.49 26.34
CA HIS A 84 18.26 -5.24 27.57
C HIS A 84 17.25 -4.88 28.65
#